data_AF-A0A6B1EZU0-F1
#
_entry.id   AF-A0A6B1EZU0-F1
#
_cell.length_a   1.000
_cell.length_b   1.000
_cell.length_c   1.000
_cell.angle_alpha   90.00
_cell.angle_beta   90.00
_cell.angle_gamma   90.00
#
_symmetry.space_group_name_H-M   'P 1'
#
loop_
_entity.id
_entity.type
_entity.pdbx_description
1 polymer ?
#
loop_
_entity_poly.entity_id
_entity_poly.type
_entity_poly.pdbx_seq_one_letter_code
_entity_poly.pdbx_strand_id
1 'polypeptide(L)'
;MKTRIVLCLLLLINTCLFAVDTPPEYKREDRALNPLEKETFNILKKKFPDELLDAKLKNLRALAESREYLTFLDKTYPKLAPFKDFEDFDSKVTPPKDRYLQFCQDYLNIETAAEITDDEQFVIHHISTSSWASEASQRGKDKPPDLQSGKPYRLGPVIAFKPIGKEILKRREAKLTAFTALLITAQAHLNEDIRWVKALFEKHGKSDACRQIAVQDPMLFYRIIYTFSTDTTFLKCLYDPVDVDAERRKRFDERYGTPTQNEKETQ
;
A
#
# COMPACT_ATOMS: atom_id res chain seq x y z
N MET A 1 -11.68 -21.41 21.92
CA MET A 1 -11.59 -19.95 22.22
C MET A 1 -11.05 -19.10 21.07
N LYS A 2 -10.05 -19.53 20.27
CA LYS A 2 -9.46 -18.72 19.18
C LYS A 2 -10.43 -18.35 18.05
N THR A 3 -11.40 -19.19 17.73
CA THR A 3 -12.34 -18.99 16.60
C THR A 3 -13.41 -17.91 16.86
N ARG A 4 -13.77 -17.67 18.13
CA ARG A 4 -14.78 -16.65 18.49
C ARG A 4 -14.24 -15.22 18.43
N ILE A 5 -12.92 -15.05 18.63
CA ILE A 5 -12.26 -13.73 18.54
C ILE A 5 -12.22 -13.24 17.08
N VAL A 6 -11.96 -14.14 16.12
CA VAL A 6 -11.94 -13.81 14.68
C VAL A 6 -13.32 -13.40 14.17
N LEU A 7 -14.39 -14.04 14.66
CA LEU A 7 -15.76 -13.77 14.22
C LEU A 7 -16.29 -12.43 14.75
N CYS A 8 -15.97 -12.05 16.01
CA CYS A 8 -16.32 -10.73 16.54
C CYS A 8 -15.56 -9.60 15.83
N LEU A 9 -14.30 -9.82 15.44
CA LEU A 9 -13.50 -8.86 14.67
C LEU A 9 -14.11 -8.60 13.27
N LEU A 10 -14.57 -9.64 12.58
CA LEU A 10 -15.23 -9.49 11.27
C LEU A 10 -16.59 -8.79 11.33
N LEU A 11 -17.34 -8.98 12.43
CA LEU A 11 -18.63 -8.30 12.65
C LEU A 11 -18.45 -6.84 13.04
N LEU A 12 -17.41 -6.49 13.81
CA LEU A 12 -17.13 -5.10 14.23
C LEU A 12 -16.54 -4.24 13.10
N ILE A 13 -15.77 -4.82 12.17
CA ILE A 13 -15.32 -4.14 10.94
C ILE A 13 -16.51 -3.62 10.12
N ASN A 14 -17.68 -4.29 10.19
CA ASN A 14 -18.87 -3.89 9.45
C ASN A 14 -19.63 -2.72 10.08
N THR A 15 -19.56 -2.51 11.39
CA THR A 15 -20.35 -1.47 12.09
C THR A 15 -19.58 -0.17 12.32
N CYS A 16 -18.24 -0.18 12.33
CA CYS A 16 -17.43 1.03 12.54
C CYS A 16 -17.07 1.79 11.25
N LEU A 17 -17.56 1.35 10.08
CA LEU A 17 -17.36 2.04 8.79
C LEU A 17 -18.13 3.36 8.66
N PHE A 18 -19.00 3.71 9.62
CA PHE A 18 -19.90 4.87 9.54
C PHE A 18 -19.45 6.10 10.36
N ALA A 19 -18.25 6.10 10.96
CA ALA A 19 -17.83 7.18 11.87
C ALA A 19 -16.59 7.97 11.41
N VAL A 20 -16.10 7.75 10.19
CA VAL A 20 -14.99 8.55 9.62
C VAL A 20 -15.53 9.28 8.39
N ASP A 21 -16.04 10.49 8.60
CA ASP A 21 -16.70 11.28 7.54
C ASP A 21 -15.73 11.74 6.44
N THR A 22 -14.42 11.79 6.72
CA THR A 22 -13.40 12.07 5.70
C THR A 22 -12.04 11.53 6.13
N PRO A 23 -11.40 10.61 5.38
CA PRO A 23 -10.03 10.23 5.64
C PRO A 23 -9.08 11.43 5.45
N PRO A 24 -7.92 11.45 6.13
CA PRO A 24 -6.94 12.51 5.97
C PRO A 24 -6.53 12.68 4.50
N GLU A 25 -6.36 13.93 4.07
CA GLU A 25 -6.15 14.29 2.66
C GLU A 25 -4.71 13.96 2.22
N TYR A 26 -4.41 12.67 2.07
CA TYR A 26 -3.26 12.23 1.30
C TYR A 26 -3.55 12.48 -0.18
N LYS A 27 -2.86 13.44 -0.77
CA LYS A 27 -2.93 13.75 -2.19
C LYS A 27 -1.55 13.72 -2.83
N ARG A 28 -1.49 13.10 -4.00
CA ARG A 28 -0.33 13.09 -4.88
C ARG A 28 -0.45 14.23 -5.87
N GLU A 29 0.54 15.11 -5.82
CA GLU A 29 0.68 16.19 -6.78
C GLU A 29 1.23 15.65 -8.11
N ASP A 30 0.60 16.04 -9.22
CA ASP A 30 1.22 15.94 -10.54
C ASP A 30 2.22 17.09 -10.66
N ARG A 31 3.47 16.82 -10.27
CA ARG A 31 4.57 17.77 -10.37
C ARG A 31 5.53 17.39 -11.49
N ALA A 32 6.21 18.40 -12.03
CA ALA A 32 7.33 18.16 -12.94
C ALA A 32 8.47 17.40 -12.26
N LEU A 33 9.23 16.65 -13.07
CA LEU A 33 10.48 16.04 -12.62
C LEU A 33 11.49 17.14 -12.26
N ASN A 34 12.13 17.01 -11.11
CA ASN A 34 13.28 17.84 -10.78
C ASN A 34 14.50 17.46 -11.67
N PRO A 35 15.60 18.23 -11.67
CA PRO A 35 16.74 17.95 -12.55
C PRO A 35 17.34 16.55 -12.40
N LEU A 36 17.51 16.05 -11.17
CA LEU A 36 18.07 14.73 -10.89
C LEU A 36 17.12 13.61 -11.34
N GLU A 37 15.83 13.76 -11.09
CA GLU A 37 14.80 12.81 -11.54
C GLU A 37 14.73 12.77 -13.06
N LYS A 38 14.79 13.92 -13.74
CA LYS A 38 14.76 14.02 -15.20
C LYS A 38 16.00 13.40 -15.85
N GLU A 39 17.18 13.66 -15.30
CA GLU A 39 18.43 13.02 -15.73
C GLU A 39 18.31 11.49 -15.59
N THR A 40 17.91 11.02 -14.42
CA THR A 40 17.76 9.60 -14.12
C THR A 40 16.72 8.94 -15.01
N PHE A 41 15.55 9.57 -15.18
CA PHE A 41 14.50 9.11 -16.09
C PHE A 41 15.04 8.86 -17.50
N ASN A 42 15.82 9.81 -18.04
CA ASN A 42 16.39 9.67 -19.39
C ASN A 42 17.44 8.56 -19.47
N ILE A 43 18.26 8.38 -18.43
CA ILE A 43 19.21 7.27 -18.34
C ILE A 43 18.47 5.92 -18.34
N LEU A 44 17.45 5.79 -17.49
CA LEU A 44 16.64 4.57 -17.39
C LEU A 44 15.86 4.29 -18.67
N LYS A 45 15.35 5.32 -19.36
CA LYS A 45 14.67 5.17 -20.65
C LYS A 45 15.59 4.63 -21.74
N LYS A 46 16.86 5.06 -21.78
CA LYS A 46 17.86 4.52 -22.70
C LYS A 46 18.26 3.08 -22.36
N LYS A 47 18.43 2.79 -21.05
CA LYS A 47 18.90 1.48 -20.58
C LYS A 47 17.84 0.38 -20.70
N PHE A 48 16.59 0.73 -20.48
CA PHE A 48 15.45 -0.17 -20.57
C PHE A 48 14.52 0.35 -21.66
N PRO A 49 14.82 0.16 -22.97
CA PRO A 49 13.98 0.70 -24.05
C PRO A 49 12.64 -0.04 -24.20
N ASP A 50 12.60 -1.30 -23.77
CA ASP A 50 11.44 -2.19 -23.93
C ASP A 50 10.28 -1.86 -23.00
N GLU A 51 9.19 -2.63 -23.13
CA GLU A 51 8.05 -2.57 -22.23
C GLU A 51 8.48 -2.91 -20.79
N LEU A 52 8.27 -1.98 -19.86
CA LEU A 52 8.62 -2.20 -18.45
C LEU A 52 7.60 -3.07 -17.72
N LEU A 53 6.33 -2.95 -18.10
CA LEU A 53 5.21 -3.73 -17.57
C LEU A 53 5.08 -5.06 -18.30
N ASP A 54 6.15 -5.86 -18.31
CA ASP A 54 6.10 -7.21 -18.87
C ASP A 54 5.29 -8.16 -17.99
N ALA A 55 4.85 -9.30 -18.56
CA ALA A 55 3.93 -10.24 -17.92
C ALA A 55 4.30 -10.65 -16.48
N LYS A 56 5.60 -10.65 -16.16
CA LYS A 56 6.13 -11.03 -14.85
C LYS A 56 6.80 -9.87 -14.11
N LEU A 57 6.64 -8.63 -14.56
CA LEU A 57 7.30 -7.44 -14.01
C LEU A 57 8.83 -7.58 -13.90
N LYS A 58 9.46 -8.39 -14.74
CA LYS A 58 10.90 -8.63 -14.72
C LYS A 58 11.67 -7.36 -15.09
N ASN A 59 11.19 -6.61 -16.07
CA ASN A 59 11.87 -5.40 -16.53
C ASN A 59 11.78 -4.30 -15.47
N LEU A 60 10.64 -4.17 -14.78
CA LEU A 60 10.53 -3.30 -13.60
C LEU A 60 11.51 -3.69 -12.48
N ARG A 61 11.62 -4.97 -12.15
CA ARG A 61 12.57 -5.43 -11.11
C ARG A 61 14.02 -5.24 -11.56
N ALA A 62 14.34 -5.49 -12.82
CA ALA A 62 15.67 -5.23 -13.37
C ALA A 62 16.03 -3.73 -13.33
N LEU A 63 15.05 -2.84 -13.53
CA LEU A 63 15.23 -1.40 -13.34
C LEU A 63 15.55 -1.07 -11.88
N ALA A 64 14.80 -1.64 -10.94
CA ALA A 64 14.98 -1.42 -9.51
C ALA A 64 16.37 -1.85 -9.01
N GLU A 65 16.89 -2.97 -9.53
CA GLU A 65 18.22 -3.49 -9.18
C GLU A 65 19.34 -2.89 -10.04
N SER A 66 19.04 -1.94 -10.93
CA SER A 66 20.06 -1.33 -11.78
C SER A 66 20.96 -0.39 -10.99
N ARG A 67 22.26 -0.42 -11.29
CA ARG A 67 23.26 0.46 -10.66
C ARG A 67 22.89 1.94 -10.77
N GLU A 68 22.33 2.36 -11.90
CA GLU A 68 21.93 3.74 -12.17
C GLU A 68 20.78 4.15 -11.26
N TYR A 69 19.82 3.25 -11.02
CA TYR A 69 18.73 3.51 -10.09
C TYR A 69 19.21 3.53 -8.63
N LEU A 70 20.06 2.58 -8.21
CA LEU A 70 20.65 2.60 -6.87
C LEU A 70 21.50 3.86 -6.64
N THR A 71 22.26 4.30 -7.65
CA THR A 71 23.01 5.58 -7.61
C THR A 71 22.06 6.77 -7.48
N PHE A 72 20.91 6.75 -8.15
CA PHE A 72 19.88 7.77 -7.98
C PHE A 72 19.35 7.78 -6.54
N LEU A 73 19.10 6.62 -5.92
CA LEU A 73 18.68 6.53 -4.52
C LEU A 73 19.76 7.07 -3.58
N ASP A 74 21.03 6.74 -3.79
CA ASP A 74 22.16 7.28 -2.99
C ASP A 74 22.20 8.81 -3.05
N LYS A 75 22.01 9.40 -4.24
CA LYS A 75 21.95 10.86 -4.43
C LYS A 75 20.71 11.49 -3.82
N THR A 76 19.58 10.79 -3.86
CA THR A 76 18.30 11.28 -3.32
C THR A 76 18.27 11.23 -1.80
N TYR A 77 18.90 10.20 -1.21
CA TYR A 77 18.95 9.97 0.23
C TYR A 77 20.39 9.85 0.75
N PRO A 78 21.20 10.91 0.66
CA PRO A 78 22.65 10.83 0.92
C PRO A 78 22.99 10.45 2.36
N LYS A 79 22.09 10.66 3.32
CA LYS A 79 22.27 10.26 4.73
C LYS A 79 22.03 8.77 4.99
N LEU A 80 21.38 8.07 4.06
CA LEU A 80 21.00 6.66 4.15
C LEU A 80 21.83 5.77 3.20
N ALA A 81 22.57 6.41 2.29
CA ALA A 81 23.52 5.78 1.39
C ALA A 81 24.67 5.08 2.14
N PRO A 82 25.29 4.04 1.54
CA PRO A 82 24.95 3.45 0.25
C PRO A 82 23.77 2.47 0.35
N PHE A 83 22.94 2.39 -0.69
CA PHE A 83 21.98 1.30 -0.87
C PHE A 83 22.65 0.12 -1.57
N LYS A 84 22.63 -1.06 -0.94
CA LYS A 84 23.25 -2.27 -1.50
C LYS A 84 22.43 -2.86 -2.66
N ASP A 85 21.12 -2.90 -2.46
CA ASP A 85 20.10 -3.43 -3.36
C ASP A 85 18.80 -2.65 -3.10
N PHE A 86 17.76 -2.89 -3.90
CA PHE A 86 16.51 -2.15 -3.69
C PHE A 86 15.68 -2.67 -2.50
N GLU A 87 16.00 -3.84 -1.96
CA GLU A 87 15.37 -4.35 -0.73
C GLU A 87 15.83 -3.55 0.50
N ASP A 88 17.10 -3.13 0.54
CA ASP A 88 17.68 -2.26 1.56
C ASP A 88 16.95 -0.90 1.69
N PHE A 89 16.32 -0.43 0.60
CA PHE A 89 15.56 0.81 0.57
C PHE A 89 14.41 0.82 1.60
N ASP A 90 13.58 -0.21 1.65
CA ASP A 90 12.41 -0.29 2.55
C ASP A 90 12.79 -0.35 4.03
N SER A 91 13.96 -0.88 4.36
CA SER A 91 14.47 -0.85 5.73
C SER A 91 15.05 0.50 6.16
N LYS A 92 15.42 1.37 5.22
CA LYS A 92 16.13 2.62 5.51
C LYS A 92 15.25 3.86 5.34
N VAL A 93 14.34 3.83 4.38
CA VAL A 93 13.54 5.00 4.00
C VAL A 93 12.14 4.86 4.54
N THR A 94 11.81 5.70 5.53
CA THR A 94 10.42 5.95 5.93
C THR A 94 9.90 7.19 5.20
N PRO A 95 8.57 7.34 5.03
CA PRO A 95 8.04 8.58 4.49
C PRO A 95 8.31 9.74 5.46
N PRO A 96 8.03 10.99 5.08
CA PRO A 96 7.93 12.09 6.04
C PRO A 96 6.86 11.85 7.13
N LYS A 97 7.07 12.37 8.36
CA LYS A 97 6.19 12.15 9.53
C LYS A 97 4.85 12.86 9.40
N ASP A 98 4.87 14.04 8.78
CA ASP A 98 3.70 14.83 8.41
C ASP A 98 2.66 14.06 7.59
N ARG A 99 3.08 13.07 6.77
CA ARG A 99 2.19 12.21 5.98
C ARG A 99 1.08 11.57 6.80
N TYR A 100 1.34 11.24 8.06
CA TYR A 100 0.36 10.59 8.96
C TYR A 100 -0.10 11.50 10.09
N LEU A 101 0.29 12.78 10.10
CA LEU A 101 0.05 13.67 11.23
C LEU A 101 -1.44 13.80 11.53
N GLN A 102 -2.29 13.97 10.52
CA GLN A 102 -3.74 14.07 10.74
C GLN A 102 -4.31 12.81 11.43
N PHE A 103 -3.91 11.61 10.97
CA PHE A 103 -4.31 10.36 11.65
C PHE A 103 -3.79 10.32 13.10
N CYS A 104 -2.55 10.75 13.34
CA CYS A 104 -1.96 10.78 14.67
C CYS A 104 -2.66 11.80 15.60
N GLN A 105 -3.08 12.95 15.07
CA GLN A 105 -3.86 13.97 15.79
C GLN A 105 -5.22 13.41 16.19
N ASP A 106 -5.95 12.84 15.23
CA ASP A 106 -7.33 12.40 15.42
C ASP A 106 -7.45 11.17 16.34
N TYR A 107 -6.45 10.28 16.33
CA TYR A 107 -6.57 8.96 16.95
C TYR A 107 -5.51 8.62 18.00
N LEU A 108 -4.39 9.34 18.04
CA LEU A 108 -3.26 9.03 18.95
C LEU A 108 -2.89 10.19 19.89
N ASN A 109 -3.63 11.31 19.85
CA ASN A 109 -3.35 12.53 20.62
C ASN A 109 -1.92 13.04 20.42
N ILE A 110 -1.45 13.08 19.17
CA ILE A 110 -0.14 13.62 18.81
C ILE A 110 -0.36 14.92 18.04
N GLU A 111 0.05 16.06 18.59
CA GLU A 111 -0.25 17.37 18.01
C GLU A 111 0.67 17.72 16.85
N THR A 112 1.94 17.31 16.92
CA THR A 112 2.97 17.69 15.95
C THR A 112 3.71 16.49 15.36
N ALA A 113 4.23 16.64 14.14
CA ALA A 113 5.02 15.59 13.48
C ALA A 113 6.31 15.24 14.24
N ALA A 114 6.83 16.15 15.07
CA ALA A 114 8.05 15.93 15.85
C ALA A 114 7.86 14.91 16.99
N GLU A 115 6.63 14.76 17.49
CA GLU A 115 6.27 13.82 18.56
C GLU A 115 6.08 12.38 18.05
N ILE A 116 5.92 12.20 16.74
CA ILE A 116 5.82 10.88 16.13
C ILE A 116 7.22 10.25 16.18
N THR A 117 7.36 9.14 16.90
CA THR A 117 8.61 8.38 16.91
C THR A 117 8.83 7.64 15.58
N ASP A 118 10.08 7.29 15.29
CA ASP A 118 10.40 6.56 14.05
C ASP A 118 9.72 5.18 14.01
N ASP A 119 9.61 4.52 15.17
CA ASP A 119 8.88 3.26 15.32
C ASP A 119 7.38 3.42 15.05
N GLU A 120 6.75 4.46 15.61
CA GLU A 120 5.33 4.77 15.35
C GLU A 120 5.10 5.02 13.86
N GLN A 121 5.94 5.85 13.26
CA GLN A 121 5.89 6.12 11.83
C GLN A 121 6.04 4.84 11.00
N PHE A 122 7.01 3.99 11.34
CA PHE A 122 7.26 2.73 10.64
C PHE A 122 6.04 1.82 10.67
N VAL A 123 5.43 1.64 11.85
CA VAL A 123 4.25 0.79 12.03
C VAL A 123 3.05 1.37 11.28
N ILE A 124 2.76 2.66 11.45
CA ILE A 124 1.65 3.35 10.77
C ILE A 124 1.82 3.26 9.26
N HIS A 125 3.04 3.47 8.76
CA HIS A 125 3.33 3.39 7.33
C HIS A 125 3.00 2.01 6.76
N HIS A 126 3.54 0.95 7.38
CA HIS A 126 3.36 -0.40 6.87
C HIS A 126 1.91 -0.88 6.94
N ILE A 127 1.14 -0.46 7.97
CA ILE A 127 -0.31 -0.73 8.02
C ILE A 127 -1.02 0.05 6.92
N SER A 128 -0.73 1.34 6.76
CA SER A 128 -1.34 2.20 5.75
C SER A 128 -1.09 1.75 4.32
N THR A 129 -0.03 0.97 4.07
CA THR A 129 0.29 0.47 2.73
C THR A 129 -0.13 -0.98 2.50
N SER A 130 -0.61 -1.68 3.54
CA SER A 130 -0.97 -3.10 3.46
C SER A 130 -2.22 -3.39 2.61
N SER A 131 -3.04 -2.38 2.30
CA SER A 131 -4.18 -2.53 1.41
C SER A 131 -3.75 -2.96 0.00
N TRP A 132 -2.58 -2.52 -0.48
CA TRP A 132 -2.02 -2.99 -1.75
C TRP A 132 -1.88 -4.52 -1.80
N ALA A 133 -1.30 -5.11 -0.77
CA ALA A 133 -1.14 -6.56 -0.64
C ALA A 133 -2.48 -7.29 -0.58
N SER A 134 -3.44 -6.71 0.15
CA SER A 134 -4.78 -7.26 0.29
C SER A 134 -5.51 -7.29 -1.05
N GLU A 135 -5.44 -6.21 -1.84
CA GLU A 135 -6.04 -6.14 -3.18
C GLU A 135 -5.37 -7.09 -4.16
N ALA A 136 -4.04 -7.19 -4.16
CA ALA A 136 -3.32 -8.14 -5.02
C ALA A 136 -3.76 -9.58 -4.76
N SER A 137 -3.90 -9.95 -3.48
CA SER A 137 -4.37 -11.28 -3.08
C SER A 137 -5.83 -11.52 -3.46
N GLN A 138 -6.72 -10.55 -3.21
CA GLN A 138 -8.15 -10.70 -3.48
C GLN A 138 -8.46 -10.74 -4.99
N ARG A 139 -7.88 -9.83 -5.78
CA ARG A 139 -8.20 -9.68 -7.21
C ARG A 139 -7.38 -10.58 -8.12
N GLY A 140 -6.11 -10.78 -7.81
CA GLY A 140 -5.20 -11.57 -8.64
C GLY A 140 -5.08 -13.02 -8.22
N LYS A 141 -5.56 -13.37 -7.01
CA LYS A 141 -5.11 -14.58 -6.29
C LYS A 141 -3.58 -14.63 -6.19
N ASP A 142 -2.97 -13.46 -6.20
CA ASP A 142 -1.54 -13.31 -6.30
C ASP A 142 -0.91 -13.56 -4.93
N LYS A 143 0.28 -14.14 -4.95
CA LYS A 143 1.13 -14.22 -3.78
C LYS A 143 2.28 -13.25 -4.02
N PRO A 144 2.41 -12.19 -3.20
CA PRO A 144 3.57 -11.32 -3.21
C PRO A 144 4.89 -12.11 -3.34
N PRO A 145 5.86 -11.68 -4.17
CA PRO A 145 7.13 -12.39 -4.38
C PRO A 145 7.85 -12.78 -3.08
N ASP A 146 7.78 -11.95 -2.05
CA ASP A 146 8.37 -12.23 -0.74
C ASP A 146 7.70 -13.42 -0.03
N LEU A 147 6.37 -13.56 -0.15
CA LEU A 147 5.67 -14.74 0.35
C LEU A 147 6.05 -16.00 -0.44
N GLN A 148 6.28 -15.88 -1.75
CA GLN A 148 6.70 -17.01 -2.59
C GLN A 148 8.11 -17.49 -2.25
N SER A 149 9.00 -16.57 -1.89
CA SER A 149 10.40 -16.85 -1.53
C SER A 149 10.59 -17.27 -0.07
N GLY A 150 9.51 -17.32 0.73
CA GLY A 150 9.57 -17.67 2.15
C GLY A 150 10.23 -16.59 3.02
N LYS A 151 10.48 -15.40 2.46
CA LYS A 151 10.94 -14.25 3.23
C LYS A 151 9.83 -13.80 4.20
N PRO A 152 10.19 -13.23 5.36
CA PRO A 152 9.21 -12.69 6.29
C PRO A 152 8.45 -11.54 5.62
N TYR A 153 7.25 -11.86 5.15
CA TYR A 153 6.42 -10.89 4.46
C TYR A 153 5.94 -9.80 5.42
N ARG A 154 6.28 -8.54 5.11
CA ARG A 154 6.02 -7.37 5.96
C ARG A 154 4.59 -6.86 5.79
N LEU A 155 3.60 -7.71 6.09
CA LEU A 155 2.22 -7.25 6.18
C LEU A 155 2.07 -6.28 7.35
N GLY A 156 1.62 -5.06 7.07
CA GLY A 156 1.28 -4.07 8.09
C GLY A 156 0.47 -4.62 9.26
N PRO A 157 -0.62 -5.38 9.04
CA PRO A 157 -1.37 -6.01 10.13
C PRO A 157 -0.51 -6.93 11.00
N VAL A 158 0.44 -7.67 10.42
CA VAL A 158 1.36 -8.53 11.18
C VAL A 158 2.31 -7.68 12.03
N ILE A 159 2.75 -6.52 11.53
CA ILE A 159 3.57 -5.57 12.28
C ILE A 159 2.80 -4.97 13.47
N ALA A 160 1.50 -4.67 13.32
CA ALA A 160 0.64 -4.23 14.43
C ALA A 160 0.57 -5.25 15.58
N PHE A 161 0.65 -6.55 15.25
CA PHE A 161 0.60 -7.64 16.24
C PHE A 161 1.97 -8.06 16.80
N LYS A 162 3.07 -7.52 16.28
CA LYS A 162 4.41 -7.68 16.88
C LYS A 162 4.51 -6.86 18.18
N PRO A 163 5.47 -7.18 19.08
CA PRO A 163 5.64 -6.45 20.34
C PRO A 163 5.69 -4.93 20.16
N ILE A 164 6.38 -4.45 19.12
CA ILE A 164 6.51 -3.02 18.83
C ILE A 164 5.18 -2.35 18.48
N GLY A 165 4.38 -2.96 17.60
CA GLY A 165 3.05 -2.44 17.24
C GLY A 165 2.08 -2.45 18.43
N LYS A 166 2.11 -3.53 19.22
CA LYS A 166 1.30 -3.62 20.46
C LYS A 166 1.71 -2.57 21.49
N GLU A 167 3.00 -2.35 21.64
CA GLU A 167 3.55 -1.37 22.59
C GLU A 167 3.18 0.05 22.18
N ILE A 168 3.26 0.39 20.88
CA ILE A 168 2.79 1.68 20.35
C ILE A 168 1.30 1.90 20.66
N LEU A 169 0.46 0.91 20.32
CA LEU A 169 -0.98 1.00 20.59
C LEU A 169 -1.28 1.12 22.08
N LYS A 170 -0.52 0.42 22.94
CA LYS A 170 -0.66 0.48 24.39
C LYS A 170 -0.24 1.84 24.96
N ARG A 171 0.91 2.39 24.54
CA ARG A 171 1.44 3.69 25.02
C ARG A 171 0.48 4.84 24.76
N ARG A 172 -0.23 4.80 23.65
CA ARG A 172 -1.16 5.85 23.23
C ARG A 172 -2.60 5.62 23.70
N GLU A 173 -2.82 4.60 24.53
CA GLU A 173 -4.16 4.14 24.94
C GLU A 173 -5.11 3.96 23.74
N ALA A 174 -4.52 3.60 22.59
CA ALA A 174 -5.20 3.60 21.31
C ALA A 174 -6.27 2.49 21.32
N LYS A 175 -7.52 2.90 21.20
CA LYS A 175 -8.67 1.98 21.16
C LYS A 175 -8.71 1.24 19.81
N LEU A 176 -9.52 0.19 19.73
CA LEU A 176 -9.84 -0.51 18.48
C LEU A 176 -10.27 0.45 17.34
N THR A 177 -10.81 1.61 17.69
CA THR A 177 -11.16 2.69 16.77
C THR A 177 -9.95 3.21 15.99
N ALA A 178 -8.78 3.35 16.62
CA ALA A 178 -7.55 3.79 15.96
C ALA A 178 -7.07 2.79 14.90
N PHE A 179 -7.18 1.48 15.18
CA PHE A 179 -6.84 0.46 14.20
C PHE A 179 -7.82 0.46 13.00
N THR A 180 -9.11 0.62 13.27
CA THR A 180 -10.13 0.72 12.21
C THR A 180 -9.91 1.97 11.35
N ALA A 181 -9.66 3.12 11.99
CA ALA A 181 -9.32 4.35 11.31
C ALA A 181 -8.05 4.21 10.46
N LEU A 182 -7.05 3.46 10.94
CA LEU A 182 -5.82 3.23 10.18
C LEU A 182 -6.08 2.39 8.92
N LEU A 183 -7.01 1.43 8.96
CA LEU A 183 -7.43 0.69 7.76
C LEU A 183 -8.18 1.58 6.77
N ILE A 184 -8.99 2.52 7.27
CA ILE A 184 -9.67 3.52 6.43
C ILE A 184 -8.64 4.44 5.76
N THR A 185 -7.66 4.95 6.52
CA THR A 185 -6.51 5.69 5.99
C THR A 185 -5.75 4.87 4.94
N ALA A 186 -5.52 3.57 5.20
CA ALA A 186 -4.85 2.69 4.24
C ALA A 186 -5.61 2.58 2.91
N GLN A 187 -6.94 2.47 2.96
CA GLN A 187 -7.78 2.44 1.77
C GLN A 187 -7.76 3.77 1.02
N ALA A 188 -7.81 4.90 1.73
CA ALA A 188 -7.72 6.22 1.11
C ALA A 188 -6.38 6.42 0.39
N HIS A 189 -5.27 6.01 1.02
CA HIS A 189 -3.94 6.06 0.41
C HIS A 189 -3.84 5.19 -0.84
N LEU A 190 -4.38 3.97 -0.79
CA LEU A 190 -4.44 3.08 -1.95
C LEU A 190 -5.24 3.71 -3.10
N ASN A 191 -6.43 4.25 -2.82
CA ASN A 191 -7.29 4.87 -3.84
C ASN A 191 -6.58 6.06 -4.52
N GLU A 192 -5.89 6.88 -3.74
CA GLU A 192 -5.12 8.01 -4.25
C GLU A 192 -3.92 7.56 -5.08
N ASP A 193 -3.16 6.56 -4.61
CA ASP A 193 -2.06 5.99 -5.39
C ASP A 193 -2.57 5.44 -6.73
N ILE A 194 -3.68 4.68 -6.73
CA ILE A 194 -4.30 4.14 -7.94
C ILE A 194 -4.70 5.27 -8.89
N ARG A 195 -5.39 6.30 -8.39
CA ARG A 195 -5.79 7.47 -9.19
C ARG A 195 -4.58 8.10 -9.87
N TRP A 196 -3.51 8.33 -9.11
CA TRP A 196 -2.30 8.96 -9.63
C TRP A 196 -1.58 8.09 -10.66
N VAL A 197 -1.42 6.78 -10.40
CA VAL A 197 -0.81 5.84 -11.34
C VAL A 197 -1.59 5.80 -12.66
N LYS A 198 -2.93 5.73 -12.60
CA LYS A 198 -3.78 5.77 -13.80
C LYS A 198 -3.59 7.05 -14.60
N ALA A 199 -3.57 8.20 -13.93
CA ALA A 199 -3.34 9.49 -14.59
C ALA A 199 -1.97 9.54 -15.30
N LEU A 200 -0.92 8.99 -14.67
CA LEU A 200 0.38 8.88 -15.32
C LEU A 200 0.34 7.94 -16.54
N PHE A 201 -0.36 6.80 -16.43
CA PHE A 201 -0.46 5.82 -17.52
C PHE A 201 -1.17 6.41 -18.73
N GLU A 202 -2.24 7.19 -18.51
CA GLU A 202 -2.98 7.89 -19.55
C GLU A 202 -2.13 8.99 -20.21
N LYS A 203 -1.37 9.74 -19.40
CA LYS A 203 -0.58 10.89 -19.87
C LYS A 203 0.71 10.52 -20.59
N HIS A 204 1.39 9.46 -20.14
CA HIS A 204 2.75 9.14 -20.58
C HIS A 204 2.89 7.75 -21.21
N GLY A 205 1.83 6.93 -21.16
CA GLY A 205 1.91 5.51 -21.46
C GLY A 205 2.55 4.71 -20.33
N LYS A 206 2.25 3.41 -20.28
CA LYS A 206 2.62 2.50 -19.17
C LYS A 206 4.12 2.50 -18.84
N SER A 207 4.99 2.36 -19.83
CA SER A 207 6.44 2.26 -19.59
C SER A 207 7.03 3.56 -19.05
N ASP A 208 6.71 4.70 -19.65
CA ASP A 208 7.24 5.99 -19.17
C ASP A 208 6.64 6.37 -17.83
N ALA A 209 5.35 6.07 -17.60
CA ALA A 209 4.74 6.24 -16.29
C ALA A 209 5.43 5.40 -15.20
N CYS A 210 5.79 4.14 -15.47
CA CYS A 210 6.56 3.31 -14.54
C CYS A 210 7.91 3.92 -14.18
N ARG A 211 8.65 4.48 -15.16
CA ARG A 211 9.91 5.20 -14.90
C ARG A 211 9.68 6.44 -14.06
N GLN A 212 8.60 7.17 -14.34
CA GLN A 212 8.23 8.37 -13.61
C GLN A 212 7.87 8.06 -12.15
N ILE A 213 7.10 7.00 -11.90
CA ILE A 213 6.82 6.50 -10.55
C ILE A 213 8.13 6.16 -9.85
N ALA A 214 9.04 5.43 -10.50
CA ALA A 214 10.32 5.03 -9.91
C ALA A 214 11.16 6.23 -9.44
N VAL A 215 11.20 7.34 -10.20
CA VAL A 215 12.00 8.52 -9.81
C VAL A 215 11.25 9.49 -8.91
N GLN A 216 9.92 9.61 -9.00
CA GLN A 216 9.15 10.57 -8.19
C GLN A 216 8.72 10.01 -6.83
N ASP A 217 8.43 8.70 -6.77
CA ASP A 217 8.09 8.02 -5.51
C ASP A 217 8.66 6.59 -5.48
N PRO A 218 9.94 6.45 -5.07
CA PRO A 218 10.58 5.15 -4.87
C PRO A 218 9.82 4.23 -3.89
N MET A 219 9.07 4.76 -2.92
CA MET A 219 8.30 3.93 -1.99
C MET A 219 7.09 3.29 -2.68
N LEU A 220 6.34 4.05 -3.48
CA LEU A 220 5.26 3.47 -4.29
C LEU A 220 5.82 2.47 -5.29
N PHE A 221 6.95 2.79 -5.90
CA PHE A 221 7.62 1.88 -6.82
C PHE A 221 7.98 0.54 -6.13
N TYR A 222 8.59 0.61 -4.94
CA TYR A 222 8.83 -0.56 -4.09
C TYR A 222 7.55 -1.36 -3.84
N ARG A 223 6.48 -0.68 -3.41
CA ARG A 223 5.18 -1.34 -3.16
C ARG A 223 4.68 -2.10 -4.37
N ILE A 224 4.74 -1.52 -5.57
CA ILE A 224 4.27 -2.18 -6.80
C ILE A 224 5.06 -3.48 -7.04
N ILE A 225 6.39 -3.41 -7.05
CA ILE A 225 7.21 -4.56 -7.47
C ILE A 225 7.23 -5.72 -6.46
N TYR A 226 7.04 -5.42 -5.17
CA TYR A 226 7.03 -6.39 -4.07
C TYR A 226 5.62 -6.85 -3.68
N THR A 227 4.58 -6.17 -4.17
CA THR A 227 3.19 -6.61 -3.99
C THR A 227 2.74 -7.54 -5.11
N PHE A 228 3.03 -7.19 -6.36
CA PHE A 228 2.51 -7.89 -7.53
C PHE A 228 3.54 -8.84 -8.13
N SER A 229 3.13 -10.06 -8.49
CA SER A 229 3.99 -10.98 -9.24
C SER A 229 3.81 -10.85 -10.76
N THR A 230 2.66 -10.33 -11.22
CA THR A 230 2.32 -10.16 -12.64
C THR A 230 1.77 -8.77 -12.95
N ASP A 231 1.91 -8.35 -14.20
CA ASP A 231 1.27 -7.15 -14.75
C ASP A 231 -0.26 -7.25 -14.69
N THR A 232 -0.81 -8.43 -14.93
CA THR A 232 -2.24 -8.67 -14.98
C THR A 232 -2.87 -8.40 -13.62
N THR A 233 -2.30 -8.91 -12.52
CA THR A 233 -2.80 -8.59 -11.17
C THR A 233 -2.70 -7.09 -10.89
N PHE A 234 -1.57 -6.47 -11.22
CA PHE A 234 -1.37 -5.05 -11.00
C PHE A 234 -2.40 -4.20 -11.76
N LEU A 235 -2.62 -4.50 -13.04
CA LEU A 235 -3.60 -3.81 -13.88
C LEU A 235 -5.03 -4.02 -13.38
N LYS A 236 -5.39 -5.22 -12.89
CA LYS A 236 -6.68 -5.45 -12.24
C LYS A 236 -6.85 -4.61 -10.97
N CYS A 237 -5.80 -4.47 -10.18
CA CYS A 237 -5.81 -3.58 -9.02
C CYS A 237 -6.06 -2.12 -9.42
N LEU A 238 -5.51 -1.66 -10.55
CA LEU A 238 -5.70 -0.30 -11.03
C LEU A 238 -7.08 -0.06 -11.68
N TYR A 239 -7.56 -1.01 -12.48
CA TYR A 239 -8.67 -0.78 -13.41
C TYR A 239 -9.94 -1.55 -13.10
N ASP A 240 -9.88 -2.70 -12.41
CA ASP A 240 -11.10 -3.43 -12.11
C ASP A 240 -11.93 -2.60 -11.12
N PRO A 241 -13.22 -2.36 -11.43
CA PRO A 241 -14.10 -1.69 -10.49
C PRO A 241 -14.15 -2.52 -9.21
N VAL A 242 -14.06 -1.84 -8.07
CA VAL A 242 -14.26 -2.50 -6.78
C VAL A 242 -15.75 -2.78 -6.65
N ASP A 243 -16.22 -3.93 -7.12
CA ASP A 243 -17.59 -4.37 -6.84
C ASP A 243 -17.63 -4.98 -5.43
N VAL A 244 -17.40 -4.10 -4.45
CA VAL A 244 -17.44 -4.43 -3.01
C VAL A 244 -18.75 -5.12 -2.67
N ASP A 245 -19.83 -4.74 -3.35
CA ASP A 245 -21.16 -5.29 -3.14
C ASP A 245 -21.33 -6.67 -3.76
N ALA A 246 -20.79 -6.96 -4.95
CA ALA A 246 -20.84 -8.32 -5.51
C ALA A 246 -19.99 -9.30 -4.69
N GLU A 247 -18.81 -8.89 -4.23
CA GLU A 247 -17.97 -9.75 -3.39
C GLU A 247 -18.50 -9.91 -1.96
N ARG A 248 -19.17 -8.89 -1.42
CA ARG A 248 -19.93 -9.04 -0.16
C ARG A 248 -21.13 -9.95 -0.34
N ARG A 249 -21.93 -9.77 -1.40
CA ARG A 249 -23.08 -10.62 -1.73
C ARG A 249 -22.63 -12.07 -1.90
N LYS A 250 -21.60 -12.32 -2.69
CA LYS A 250 -21.03 -13.65 -2.88
C LYS A 250 -20.57 -14.30 -1.57
N ARG A 251 -19.85 -13.56 -0.70
CA ARG A 251 -19.41 -14.08 0.61
C ARG A 251 -20.58 -14.31 1.58
N PHE A 252 -21.63 -13.49 1.48
CA PHE A 252 -22.86 -13.68 2.24
C PHE A 252 -23.59 -14.94 1.77
N ASP A 253 -23.78 -15.09 0.45
CA ASP A 253 -24.45 -16.24 -0.17
C ASP A 253 -23.68 -17.55 0.10
N GLU A 254 -22.35 -17.53 0.03
CA GLU A 254 -21.49 -18.70 0.34
C GLU A 254 -21.57 -19.11 1.82
N ARG A 255 -21.80 -18.16 2.73
CA ARG A 255 -21.77 -18.40 4.18
C ARG A 255 -23.16 -18.67 4.77
N TYR A 256 -24.21 -18.11 4.20
CA TYR A 256 -25.57 -18.17 4.73
C TYR A 256 -26.57 -18.83 3.78
N GLY A 257 -26.13 -19.23 2.58
CA GLY A 257 -27.02 -19.69 1.51
C GLY A 257 -27.76 -18.51 0.87
N THR A 258 -28.07 -18.63 -0.42
CA THR A 258 -28.99 -17.69 -1.06
C THR A 258 -30.37 -17.88 -0.43
N PRO A 259 -31.02 -16.84 0.13
CA PRO A 259 -32.36 -17.00 0.67
C PRO A 259 -33.28 -17.51 -0.43
N THR A 260 -33.75 -18.75 -0.32
CA THR A 260 -34.73 -19.29 -1.26
C THR A 260 -36.01 -18.46 -1.13
N GLN A 261 -36.57 -18.03 -2.27
CA GLN A 261 -37.76 -17.16 -2.34
C GLN A 261 -39.00 -17.68 -1.57
N ASN A 262 -38.98 -18.91 -1.08
CA ASN A 262 -40.08 -19.53 -0.33
C ASN A 262 -40.29 -19.01 1.10
N GLU A 263 -39.43 -18.13 1.63
CA GLU A 263 -39.65 -17.52 2.96
C GLU A 263 -40.46 -16.20 2.92
N LYS A 264 -40.82 -15.68 1.74
CA LYS A 264 -41.61 -14.43 1.62
C LYS A 264 -43.14 -14.63 1.62
N GLU A 265 -43.64 -15.85 1.69
CA GLU A 265 -45.08 -16.14 1.69
C GLU A 265 -45.67 -16.45 3.08
N THR A 266 -44.91 -16.22 4.15
CA THR A 266 -45.42 -16.37 5.53
C THR A 266 -45.11 -15.13 6.38
N GLN A 267 -45.73 -14.00 6.03
CA GLN A 267 -46.01 -12.90 6.96
C GLN A 267 -47.41 -12.37 6.70
#